data_AF-A0A831Z2J3-F1
#
_entry.id   AF-A0A831Z2J3-F1
#
_cell.length_a   1.000
_cell.length_b   1.000
_cell.length_c   1.000
_cell.angle_alpha   90.00
_cell.angle_beta   90.00
_cell.angle_gamma   90.00
#
_symmetry.space_group_name_H-M   'P 1'
#
loop_
_entity.id
_entity.type
_entity.pdbx_description
1 polymer ?
#
loop_
_entity_poly.entity_id
_entity_poly.type
_entity_poly.pdbx_seq_one_letter_code
_entity_poly.pdbx_strand_id
1 'polypeptide(L)'
;MTDTQISLKDSEITLTIRIPADQVEKAFARVKQNALKEVRIPGFRPGKAPSKLAESQLDEDRLAQALFQEVVPLAYAQAVSQHKLRPIVPPQVTVKSFQKGEDLVFEARTAEAPPVSLGNYQKALRSIKGKVIYGPDGKPLGKGEKITASQVLEKLRESVPVDVPHILVDYEVQRMLSSLVDQVNSLGLTVEQYLSSQGKRAEELQKEYHEIAERNLKDEFILSQAAREIQVEVSEKEIEEAIEAAPDEKTKAGLQEPRGKAYLEDVLRKRKTIEHLIRLAEGTENSKS
;
A
#
# COMPACT_ATOMS: atom_id res chain seq x y z
N MET A 1 14.60 -24.19 14.50
CA MET A 1 13.44 -23.32 14.20
C MET A 1 13.96 -22.14 13.39
N THR A 2 13.11 -21.50 12.59
CA THR A 2 13.48 -20.24 11.94
C THR A 2 13.77 -19.21 13.02
N ASP A 3 14.92 -18.55 12.95
CA ASP A 3 15.31 -17.49 13.88
C ASP A 3 15.06 -16.13 13.23
N THR A 4 14.62 -15.14 14.01
CA THR A 4 14.26 -13.81 13.49
C THR A 4 14.77 -12.72 14.41
N GLN A 5 15.59 -11.83 13.86
CA GLN A 5 15.98 -10.59 14.51
C GLN A 5 15.16 -9.43 13.95
N ILE A 6 14.72 -8.53 14.82
CA ILE A 6 13.85 -7.41 14.45
C ILE A 6 14.52 -6.10 14.85
N SER A 7 14.55 -5.16 13.91
CA SER A 7 14.86 -3.77 14.17
C SER A 7 13.64 -2.92 13.81
N LEU A 8 13.22 -2.05 14.72
CA LEU A 8 12.16 -1.07 14.49
C LEU A 8 12.74 0.34 14.60
N LYS A 9 12.50 1.17 13.59
CA LYS A 9 12.87 2.58 13.58
C LYS A 9 11.84 3.36 12.78
N ASP A 10 11.24 4.40 13.37
CA ASP A 10 10.26 5.27 12.69
C ASP A 10 9.14 4.49 11.99
N SER A 11 8.63 3.44 12.64
CA SER A 11 7.65 2.48 12.10
C SER A 11 8.09 1.67 10.88
N GLU A 12 9.33 1.82 10.40
CA GLU A 12 9.99 0.82 9.56
C GLU A 12 10.39 -0.39 10.39
N ILE A 13 10.21 -1.56 9.80
CA ILE A 13 10.52 -2.86 10.38
C ILE A 13 11.51 -3.55 9.45
N THR A 14 12.66 -3.94 9.99
CA THR A 14 13.62 -4.79 9.32
C THR A 14 13.67 -6.14 10.04
N LEU A 15 13.31 -7.20 9.33
CA LEU A 15 13.37 -8.58 9.80
C LEU A 15 14.58 -9.26 9.16
N THR A 16 15.56 -9.67 9.96
CA THR A 16 16.61 -10.60 9.50
C THR A 16 16.20 -12.01 9.88
N ILE A 17 15.83 -12.80 8.88
CA ILE A 17 15.25 -14.13 9.06
C ILE A 17 16.27 -15.17 8.61
N ARG A 18 16.54 -16.14 9.49
CA ARG A 18 17.44 -17.27 9.27
C ARG A 18 16.64 -18.56 9.18
N ILE A 19 16.63 -19.18 8.02
CA ILE A 19 16.03 -20.50 7.78
C ILE A 19 17.13 -21.56 7.89
N PRO A 20 17.01 -22.52 8.82
CA PRO A 20 18.00 -23.58 8.99
C PRO A 20 18.19 -24.45 7.73
N ALA A 21 19.42 -24.92 7.51
CA ALA A 21 19.84 -25.73 6.37
C ALA A 21 18.94 -26.96 6.15
N ASP A 22 18.52 -27.64 7.22
CA ASP A 22 17.67 -28.83 7.12
C ASP A 22 16.30 -28.52 6.49
N GLN A 23 15.76 -27.32 6.74
CA GLN A 23 14.50 -26.86 6.13
C GLN A 23 14.72 -26.41 4.69
N VAL A 24 15.84 -25.73 4.43
CA VAL A 24 16.24 -25.32 3.08
C VAL A 24 16.40 -26.54 2.18
N GLU A 25 17.10 -27.58 2.65
CA GLU A 25 17.31 -28.83 1.92
C GLU A 25 16.00 -29.57 1.62
N LYS A 26 15.09 -29.64 2.60
CA LYS A 26 13.76 -30.24 2.41
C LYS A 26 12.96 -29.49 1.35
N ALA A 27 12.97 -28.15 1.38
CA ALA A 27 12.29 -27.33 0.37
C ALA A 27 12.94 -27.47 -1.01
N PHE A 28 14.28 -27.44 -1.06
CA PHE A 28 15.03 -27.59 -2.30
C PHE A 28 14.77 -28.96 -2.96
N ALA A 29 14.66 -30.04 -2.19
CA ALA A 29 14.30 -31.36 -2.69
C ALA A 29 12.91 -31.36 -3.36
N ARG A 30 11.92 -30.68 -2.76
CA ARG A 30 10.58 -30.54 -3.36
C ARG A 30 10.61 -29.73 -4.64
N VAL A 31 11.29 -28.58 -4.64
CA VAL A 31 11.46 -27.71 -5.80
C VAL A 31 12.13 -28.46 -6.95
N LYS A 32 13.23 -29.17 -6.67
CA LYS A 32 13.94 -30.01 -7.66
C LYS A 32 13.02 -31.08 -8.24
N GLN A 33 12.24 -31.76 -7.40
CA GLN A 33 11.30 -32.79 -7.85
C GLN A 33 10.21 -32.22 -8.77
N ASN A 34 9.70 -31.03 -8.47
CA ASN A 34 8.70 -30.37 -9.31
C ASN A 34 9.30 -29.92 -10.64
N ALA A 35 10.48 -29.30 -10.61
CA ALA A 35 11.19 -28.90 -11.83
C ALA A 35 11.43 -30.09 -12.76
N LEU A 36 11.89 -31.24 -12.22
CA LEU A 36 12.11 -32.47 -13.01
C LEU A 36 10.86 -33.00 -13.73
N LYS A 37 9.65 -32.76 -13.20
CA LYS A 37 8.40 -33.15 -13.87
C LYS A 37 8.10 -32.27 -15.09
N GLU A 38 8.58 -31.04 -15.09
CA GLU A 38 8.34 -30.04 -16.12
C GLU A 38 9.46 -30.02 -17.19
N VAL A 39 10.63 -30.57 -16.88
CA VAL A 39 11.73 -30.70 -17.84
C VAL A 39 11.29 -31.48 -19.07
N ARG A 40 11.35 -30.82 -20.23
CA ARG A 40 11.14 -31.44 -21.54
C ARG A 40 12.48 -31.84 -22.11
N ILE A 41 12.71 -33.14 -22.25
CA ILE A 41 13.92 -33.66 -22.90
C ILE A 41 13.57 -34.07 -24.34
N PRO A 42 14.23 -33.51 -25.36
CA PRO A 42 14.06 -33.93 -26.74
C PRO A 42 14.23 -35.45 -26.88
N GLY A 43 13.28 -36.12 -27.54
CA GLY A 43 13.29 -37.57 -27.74
C GLY A 43 12.71 -38.41 -26.59
N PHE A 44 12.36 -37.82 -25.45
CA PHE A 44 11.71 -38.53 -24.33
C PHE A 44 10.32 -37.94 -24.02
N ARG A 45 9.36 -38.82 -23.75
CA ARG A 45 8.05 -38.39 -23.23
C ARG A 45 8.22 -37.79 -21.83
N PRO A 46 7.49 -36.71 -21.45
CA PRO A 46 7.59 -36.08 -20.14
C PRO A 46 7.57 -37.11 -19.00
N GLY A 47 8.56 -37.04 -18.10
CA GLY A 47 8.72 -37.93 -16.96
C GLY A 47 9.30 -39.33 -17.24
N LYS A 48 9.72 -39.64 -18.48
CA LYS A 48 10.33 -40.94 -18.86
C LYS A 48 11.81 -40.86 -19.24
N ALA A 49 12.42 -39.68 -19.13
CA ALA A 49 13.83 -39.52 -19.39
C ALA A 49 14.70 -40.04 -18.22
N PRO A 50 15.92 -40.53 -18.48
CA PRO A 50 16.85 -40.96 -17.43
C PRO A 50 17.18 -39.81 -16.46
N SER A 51 17.17 -40.08 -15.15
CA SER A 51 17.32 -39.07 -14.09
C SER A 51 18.58 -38.21 -14.23
N LYS A 52 19.73 -38.81 -14.57
CA LYS A 52 20.99 -38.07 -14.76
C LYS A 52 20.92 -37.05 -15.91
N LEU A 53 20.22 -37.39 -16.99
CA LEU A 53 20.06 -36.49 -18.14
C LEU A 53 19.07 -35.38 -17.81
N ALA A 54 17.98 -35.70 -17.12
CA ALA A 54 17.00 -34.71 -16.65
C ALA A 54 17.62 -33.70 -15.68
N GLU A 55 18.44 -34.16 -14.74
CA GLU A 55 19.14 -33.30 -13.79
C GLU A 55 20.17 -32.39 -14.47
N SER A 56 20.86 -32.87 -15.49
CA SER A 56 21.83 -32.05 -16.26
C SER A 56 21.19 -30.91 -17.07
N GLN A 57 19.87 -30.95 -17.27
CA GLN A 57 19.11 -29.92 -17.98
C GLN A 57 18.42 -28.92 -17.03
N LEU A 58 18.56 -29.11 -15.71
CA LEU A 58 18.03 -28.18 -14.74
C LEU A 58 18.91 -26.93 -14.66
N ASP A 59 18.25 -25.79 -14.66
CA ASP A 59 18.86 -24.48 -14.49
C ASP A 59 18.93 -24.19 -12.98
N GLU A 60 20.16 -24.05 -12.45
CA GLU A 60 20.40 -23.83 -11.03
C GLU A 60 19.82 -22.50 -10.53
N ASP A 61 19.84 -21.45 -11.36
CA ASP A 61 19.27 -20.14 -11.02
C ASP A 61 17.75 -20.23 -10.91
N ARG A 62 17.10 -20.97 -11.82
CA ARG A 62 15.64 -21.21 -11.73
C ARG A 62 15.27 -22.01 -10.48
N LEU A 63 16.08 -22.99 -10.10
CA LEU A 63 15.85 -23.76 -8.87
C LEU A 63 16.00 -22.88 -7.63
N ALA A 64 17.03 -22.01 -7.59
CA ALA A 64 17.23 -21.06 -6.50
C ALA A 64 16.06 -20.06 -6.42
N GLN A 65 15.62 -19.52 -7.56
CA GLN A 65 14.48 -18.60 -7.61
C GLN A 65 13.19 -19.28 -7.10
N ALA A 66 12.91 -20.50 -7.55
CA ALA A 66 11.74 -21.26 -7.11
C ALA A 66 11.82 -21.61 -5.62
N LEU A 67 13.01 -21.95 -5.10
CA LEU A 67 13.24 -22.12 -3.68
C LEU A 67 12.88 -20.86 -2.90
N PHE A 68 13.40 -19.70 -3.30
CA PHE A 68 13.11 -18.43 -2.61
C PHE A 68 11.62 -18.09 -2.66
N GLN A 69 10.95 -18.30 -3.79
CA GLN A 69 9.50 -18.10 -3.93
C GLN A 69 8.68 -19.00 -2.98
N GLU A 70 9.17 -20.19 -2.64
CA GLU A 70 8.51 -21.10 -1.69
C GLU A 70 8.82 -20.72 -0.23
N VAL A 71 10.08 -20.55 0.14
CA VAL A 71 10.49 -20.50 1.54
C VAL A 71 10.41 -19.10 2.16
N VAL A 72 10.70 -18.04 1.37
CA VAL A 72 10.74 -16.67 1.88
C VAL A 72 9.35 -16.19 2.34
N PRO A 73 8.27 -16.33 1.55
CA PRO A 73 6.95 -15.85 1.97
C PRO A 73 6.43 -16.57 3.23
N LEU A 74 6.70 -17.86 3.34
CA LEU A 74 6.29 -18.66 4.50
C LEU A 74 7.04 -18.24 5.77
N ALA A 75 8.36 -18.09 5.69
CA ALA A 75 9.17 -17.67 6.82
C ALA A 75 8.84 -16.23 7.25
N TYR A 76 8.62 -15.33 6.29
CA TYR A 76 8.16 -13.97 6.57
C TYR A 76 6.79 -13.95 7.27
N ALA A 77 5.80 -14.70 6.74
CA ALA A 77 4.47 -14.77 7.34
C ALA A 77 4.51 -15.34 8.77
N GLN A 78 5.36 -16.33 9.03
CA GLN A 78 5.60 -16.87 10.37
C GLN A 78 6.18 -15.82 11.30
N ALA A 79 7.22 -15.09 10.88
CA ALA A 79 7.84 -14.02 11.66
C ALA A 79 6.82 -12.90 11.99
N VAL A 80 6.08 -12.42 10.99
CA VAL A 80 5.03 -11.40 11.18
C VAL A 80 4.00 -11.85 12.21
N SER A 81 3.52 -13.10 12.10
CA SER A 81 2.52 -13.66 13.02
C SER A 81 3.05 -13.84 14.45
N GLN A 82 4.24 -14.43 14.59
CA GLN A 82 4.88 -14.68 15.90
C GLN A 82 5.11 -13.38 16.68
N HIS A 83 5.49 -12.32 15.98
CA HIS A 83 5.78 -11.01 16.57
C HIS A 83 4.58 -10.05 16.54
N LYS A 84 3.40 -10.52 16.08
CA LYS A 84 2.15 -9.75 16.01
C LYS A 84 2.27 -8.43 15.24
N LEU A 85 3.14 -8.41 14.24
CA LEU A 85 3.38 -7.26 13.39
C LEU A 85 2.19 -7.05 12.45
N ARG A 86 1.94 -5.80 12.07
CA ARG A 86 0.83 -5.37 11.21
C ARG A 86 1.36 -4.61 9.98
N PRO A 87 2.21 -5.24 9.16
CA PRO A 87 2.76 -4.59 7.98
C PRO A 87 1.63 -4.12 7.07
N ILE A 88 1.70 -2.87 6.63
CA ILE A 88 0.71 -2.28 5.72
C ILE A 88 1.19 -2.22 4.27
N VAL A 89 2.44 -2.63 4.03
CA VAL A 89 3.03 -2.81 2.70
C VAL A 89 3.75 -4.15 2.58
N PRO A 90 3.79 -4.74 1.37
CA PRO A 90 4.62 -5.92 1.11
C PRO A 90 6.10 -5.66 1.46
N PRO A 91 6.84 -6.69 1.92
CA PRO A 91 8.23 -6.50 2.27
C PRO A 91 9.13 -6.38 1.03
N GLN A 92 10.14 -5.50 1.10
CA GLN A 92 11.29 -5.53 0.22
C GLN A 92 12.29 -6.57 0.75
N VAL A 93 12.56 -7.61 -0.03
CA VAL A 93 13.41 -8.73 0.39
C VAL A 93 14.81 -8.64 -0.23
N THR A 94 15.85 -8.81 0.59
CA THR A 94 17.24 -8.90 0.17
C THR A 94 17.89 -10.15 0.76
N VAL A 95 18.37 -11.07 -0.09
CA VAL A 95 19.13 -12.25 0.38
C VAL A 95 20.51 -11.80 0.85
N LYS A 96 20.89 -12.19 2.08
CA LYS A 96 22.19 -11.85 2.69
C LYS A 96 23.19 -12.99 2.57
N SER A 97 22.73 -14.22 2.75
CA SER A 97 23.55 -15.42 2.60
C SER A 97 22.71 -16.57 2.06
N PHE A 98 23.25 -17.27 1.07
CA PHE A 98 22.70 -18.51 0.55
C PHE A 98 23.84 -19.38 0.01
N GLN A 99 24.09 -20.50 0.68
CA GLN A 99 25.05 -21.50 0.24
C GLN A 99 24.46 -22.90 0.44
N LYS A 100 24.94 -23.87 -0.34
CA LYS A 100 24.47 -25.24 -0.28
C LYS A 100 24.86 -25.88 1.07
N GLY A 101 23.87 -26.46 1.76
CA GLY A 101 24.06 -27.11 3.06
C GLY A 101 24.21 -26.13 4.22
N GLU A 102 24.07 -24.82 3.97
CA GLU A 102 24.06 -23.79 4.98
C GLU A 102 22.66 -23.18 5.14
N ASP A 103 22.53 -22.32 6.14
CA ASP A 103 21.30 -21.61 6.42
C ASP A 103 21.07 -20.51 5.37
N LEU A 104 19.80 -20.33 5.01
CA LEU A 104 19.38 -19.19 4.19
C LEU A 104 19.11 -18.00 5.11
N VAL A 105 19.80 -16.90 4.88
CA VAL A 105 19.59 -15.65 5.62
C VAL A 105 19.12 -14.56 4.65
N PHE A 106 17.99 -13.95 4.94
CA PHE A 106 17.48 -12.82 4.19
C PHE A 106 16.97 -11.71 5.11
N GLU A 107 16.97 -10.50 4.58
CA GLU A 107 16.41 -9.32 5.21
C GLU A 107 15.09 -8.97 4.51
N ALA A 108 14.03 -8.76 5.28
CA ALA A 108 12.74 -8.28 4.81
C ALA A 108 12.44 -6.94 5.47
N ARG A 109 12.38 -5.87 4.67
CA ARG A 109 12.02 -4.51 5.12
C ARG A 109 10.55 -4.24 4.81
N THR A 110 9.79 -3.78 5.80
CA THR A 110 8.37 -3.40 5.69
C THR A 110 8.10 -2.22 6.63
N ALA A 111 6.85 -1.80 6.76
CA ALA A 111 6.44 -0.79 7.73
C ALA A 111 5.03 -1.03 8.26
N GLU A 112 4.83 -0.62 9.50
CA GLU A 112 3.51 -0.45 10.12
C GLU A 112 3.01 0.98 9.90
N ALA A 113 1.70 1.19 10.10
CA ALA A 113 1.17 2.56 10.16
C ALA A 113 1.86 3.33 11.31
N PRO A 114 2.39 4.54 11.07
CA PRO A 114 3.03 5.32 12.10
C PRO A 114 2.03 5.74 13.18
N PRO A 115 2.47 5.86 14.45
CA PRO A 115 1.61 6.41 15.49
C PRO A 115 1.32 7.89 15.18
N VAL A 116 0.03 8.26 15.21
CA VAL A 116 -0.39 9.65 15.01
C VAL A 116 -0.92 10.22 16.31
N SER A 117 -0.32 11.33 16.75
CA SER A 117 -0.80 12.12 17.89
C SER A 117 -1.44 13.41 17.39
N LEU A 118 -2.77 13.46 17.38
CA LEU A 118 -3.53 14.60 16.83
C LEU A 118 -3.36 15.91 17.63
N GLY A 119 -2.96 15.84 18.89
CA GLY A 119 -2.78 17.03 19.73
C GLY A 119 -4.04 17.89 19.81
N ASN A 120 -3.88 19.22 19.82
CA ASN A 120 -5.00 20.17 19.80
C ASN A 120 -5.31 20.66 18.37
N TYR A 121 -5.53 19.71 17.46
CA TYR A 121 -5.84 20.00 16.06
C TYR A 121 -7.15 20.80 15.92
N GLN A 122 -8.11 20.62 16.82
CA GLN A 122 -9.41 21.32 16.78
C GLN A 122 -9.21 22.84 16.86
N LYS A 123 -8.30 23.31 17.73
CA LYS A 123 -7.94 24.74 17.80
C LYS A 123 -7.28 25.22 16.50
N ALA A 124 -6.43 24.41 15.89
CA ALA A 124 -5.81 24.74 14.62
C ALA A 124 -6.87 24.87 13.51
N LEU A 125 -7.84 23.97 13.46
CA LEU A 125 -8.94 24.02 12.49
C LEU A 125 -9.83 25.25 12.63
N ARG A 126 -10.16 25.66 13.86
CA ARG A 126 -10.94 26.88 14.13
C ARG A 126 -10.23 28.18 13.71
N SER A 127 -8.94 28.13 13.39
CA SER A 127 -8.19 29.29 12.89
C SER A 127 -8.27 29.47 11.37
N ILE A 128 -8.88 28.50 10.65
CA ILE A 128 -9.03 28.57 9.20
C ILE A 128 -10.02 29.68 8.83
N LYS A 129 -9.61 30.53 7.88
CA LYS A 129 -10.49 31.51 7.25
C LYS A 129 -11.13 30.89 6.01
N GLY A 130 -12.45 31.00 5.90
CA GLY A 130 -13.17 30.52 4.72
C GLY A 130 -12.82 31.32 3.47
N LYS A 131 -13.18 30.78 2.30
CA LYS A 131 -13.02 31.45 1.00
C LYS A 131 -14.31 31.35 0.21
N VAL A 132 -14.60 32.35 -0.61
CA VAL A 132 -15.68 32.27 -1.59
C VAL A 132 -15.26 31.30 -2.70
N ILE A 133 -16.06 30.26 -2.91
CA ILE A 133 -15.80 29.26 -3.95
C ILE A 133 -16.49 29.74 -5.23
N TYR A 134 -15.76 29.77 -6.35
CA TYR A 134 -16.28 30.15 -7.65
C TYR A 134 -16.45 28.92 -8.55
N GLY A 135 -17.54 28.89 -9.33
CA GLY A 135 -17.78 27.90 -10.36
C GLY A 135 -16.98 28.18 -11.64
N PRO A 136 -16.97 27.24 -12.60
CA PRO A 136 -16.33 27.44 -13.90
C PRO A 136 -16.87 28.65 -14.68
N ASP A 137 -18.09 29.09 -14.36
CA ASP A 137 -18.76 30.26 -14.91
C ASP A 137 -18.39 31.58 -14.22
N GLY A 138 -17.46 31.55 -13.26
CA GLY A 138 -17.03 32.72 -12.50
C GLY A 138 -18.03 33.22 -11.46
N LYS A 139 -19.09 32.45 -11.17
CA LYS A 139 -20.10 32.80 -10.16
C LYS A 139 -19.84 32.10 -8.83
N PRO A 140 -20.20 32.70 -7.69
CA PRO A 140 -20.03 32.04 -6.40
C PRO A 140 -20.92 30.79 -6.27
N LEU A 141 -20.31 29.67 -5.91
CA LEU A 141 -20.96 28.40 -5.59
C LEU A 141 -21.50 28.43 -4.15
N GLY A 142 -22.62 29.12 -3.97
CA GLY A 142 -23.33 29.27 -2.70
C GLY A 142 -23.15 30.64 -2.05
N LYS A 143 -23.65 30.77 -0.82
CA LYS A 143 -23.60 32.02 -0.06
C LYS A 143 -22.44 31.98 0.94
N GLY A 144 -21.63 33.04 0.97
CA GLY A 144 -20.60 33.27 1.98
C GLY A 144 -19.29 32.53 1.72
N GLU A 145 -18.35 32.75 2.64
CA GLU A 145 -17.09 32.02 2.70
C GLU A 145 -17.33 30.59 3.19
N LYS A 146 -16.68 29.61 2.56
CA LYS A 146 -16.71 28.20 2.96
C LYS A 146 -15.30 27.71 3.24
N ILE A 147 -15.19 26.75 4.14
CA ILE A 147 -13.94 26.05 4.40
C ILE A 147 -13.88 24.81 3.51
N THR A 148 -12.79 24.65 2.76
CA THR A 148 -12.62 23.50 1.87
C THR A 148 -11.91 22.34 2.56
N ALA A 149 -12.12 21.12 2.05
CA ALA A 149 -11.36 19.94 2.49
C ALA A 149 -9.85 20.17 2.38
N SER A 150 -9.37 20.79 1.30
CA SER A 150 -7.96 21.08 1.12
C SER A 150 -7.39 21.99 2.22
N GLN A 151 -8.14 23.02 2.65
CA GLN A 151 -7.71 23.89 3.76
C GLN A 151 -7.65 23.15 5.10
N VAL A 152 -8.61 22.26 5.35
CA VAL A 152 -8.62 21.41 6.55
C VAL A 152 -7.41 20.48 6.55
N LEU A 153 -7.16 19.76 5.46
CA LEU A 153 -6.03 18.83 5.35
C LEU A 153 -4.69 19.56 5.46
N GLU A 154 -4.54 20.70 4.79
CA GLU A 154 -3.36 21.55 4.92
C GLU A 154 -3.12 21.95 6.38
N LYS A 155 -4.16 22.44 7.07
CA LYS A 155 -4.02 22.87 8.45
C LYS A 155 -3.69 21.71 9.40
N LEU A 156 -4.27 20.54 9.14
CA LEU A 156 -3.97 19.32 9.88
C LEU A 156 -2.51 18.92 9.71
N ARG A 157 -1.97 18.91 8.49
CA ARG A 157 -0.57 18.56 8.24
C ARG A 157 0.41 19.51 8.93
N GLU A 158 0.08 20.79 9.06
CA GLU A 158 0.90 21.77 9.81
C GLU A 158 0.88 21.50 11.32
N SER A 159 -0.27 21.10 11.86
CA SER A 159 -0.48 20.98 13.30
C SER A 159 -0.16 19.59 13.87
N VAL A 160 -0.19 18.56 13.03
CA VAL A 160 0.00 17.17 13.43
C VAL A 160 1.33 16.67 12.86
N PRO A 161 2.36 16.47 13.70
CA PRO A 161 3.59 15.82 13.27
C PRO A 161 3.28 14.34 13.00
N VAL A 162 3.72 13.86 11.83
CA VAL A 162 3.63 12.46 11.43
C VAL A 162 4.91 12.16 10.67
N ASP A 163 5.69 11.22 11.20
CA ASP A 163 6.88 10.71 10.54
C ASP A 163 6.44 9.53 9.67
N VAL A 164 6.43 9.73 8.36
CA VAL A 164 6.02 8.70 7.41
C VAL A 164 7.25 7.85 7.04
N PRO A 165 7.25 6.53 7.31
CA PRO A 165 8.33 5.64 6.92
C PRO A 165 8.67 5.75 5.42
N HIS A 166 9.96 5.81 5.07
CA HIS A 166 10.40 5.98 3.67
C HIS A 166 9.90 4.86 2.77
N ILE A 167 9.92 3.62 3.28
CA ILE A 167 9.41 2.46 2.53
C ILE A 167 7.92 2.60 2.14
N LEU A 168 7.11 3.31 2.93
CA LEU A 168 5.71 3.57 2.57
C LEU A 168 5.63 4.60 1.43
N VAL A 169 6.45 5.64 1.50
CA VAL A 169 6.52 6.66 0.44
C VAL A 169 6.99 6.01 -0.87
N ASP A 170 8.06 5.21 -0.83
CA ASP A 170 8.58 4.49 -2.00
C ASP A 170 7.51 3.59 -2.62
N TYR A 171 6.77 2.84 -1.79
CA TYR A 171 5.70 1.96 -2.25
C TYR A 171 4.56 2.74 -2.92
N GLU A 172 4.16 3.87 -2.33
CA GLU A 172 3.11 4.73 -2.88
C GLU A 172 3.54 5.40 -4.20
N VAL A 173 4.80 5.84 -4.29
CA VAL A 173 5.38 6.36 -5.54
C VAL A 173 5.32 5.32 -6.65
N GLN A 174 5.71 4.07 -6.37
CA GLN A 174 5.63 2.98 -7.34
C GLN A 174 4.20 2.71 -7.78
N ARG A 175 3.23 2.73 -6.86
CA ARG A 175 1.80 2.58 -7.17
C ARG A 175 1.30 3.71 -8.08
N MET A 176 1.68 4.95 -7.79
CA MET A 176 1.34 6.12 -8.60
C MET A 176 1.96 6.06 -10.00
N LEU A 177 3.23 5.64 -10.12
CA LEU A 177 3.91 5.46 -11.40
C LEU A 177 3.27 4.35 -12.23
N SER A 178 2.95 3.21 -11.62
CA SER A 178 2.22 2.13 -12.30
C SER A 178 0.87 2.61 -12.81
N SER A 179 0.12 3.36 -11.97
CA SER A 179 -1.17 3.92 -12.36
C SER A 179 -1.05 4.88 -13.54
N LEU A 180 0.01 5.70 -13.57
CA LEU A 180 0.30 6.58 -14.70
C LEU A 180 0.61 5.79 -15.96
N VAL A 181 1.45 4.74 -15.87
CA VAL A 181 1.78 3.86 -17.00
C VAL A 181 0.50 3.27 -17.59
N ASP A 182 -0.39 2.73 -16.76
CA ASP A 182 -1.65 2.15 -17.21
C ASP A 182 -2.55 3.19 -17.89
N GLN A 183 -2.66 4.39 -17.31
CA GLN A 183 -3.44 5.49 -17.89
C GLN A 183 -2.88 5.92 -19.25
N VAL A 184 -1.57 6.10 -19.37
CA VAL A 184 -0.91 6.56 -20.60
C VAL A 184 -0.97 5.48 -21.69
N ASN A 185 -0.76 4.22 -21.34
CA ASN A 185 -0.91 3.08 -22.25
C ASN A 185 -2.34 2.96 -22.78
N SER A 186 -3.35 3.23 -21.94
CA SER A 186 -4.76 3.22 -22.37
C SER A 186 -5.08 4.27 -23.44
N LEU A 187 -4.29 5.35 -23.49
CA LEU A 187 -4.38 6.40 -24.50
C LEU A 187 -3.48 6.12 -25.73
N GLY A 188 -2.79 4.98 -25.76
CA GLY A 188 -1.87 4.60 -26.84
C GLY A 188 -0.56 5.38 -26.88
N LEU A 189 -0.18 5.99 -25.75
CA LEU A 189 1.03 6.79 -25.61
C LEU A 189 2.08 6.04 -24.79
N THR A 190 3.35 6.48 -24.87
CA THR A 190 4.38 6.09 -23.89
C THR A 190 4.54 7.16 -22.81
N VAL A 191 5.06 6.78 -21.64
CA VAL A 191 5.33 7.74 -20.54
C VAL A 191 6.27 8.86 -21.00
N GLU A 192 7.29 8.53 -21.80
CA GLU A 192 8.23 9.51 -22.35
C GLU A 192 7.54 10.55 -23.24
N GLN A 193 6.61 10.11 -24.10
CA GLN A 193 5.83 11.01 -24.95
C GLN A 193 4.91 11.91 -24.10
N TYR A 194 4.26 11.33 -23.09
CA TYR A 194 3.40 12.08 -22.16
C TYR A 194 4.18 13.17 -21.42
N LEU A 195 5.33 12.82 -20.83
CA LEU A 195 6.19 13.78 -20.13
C LEU A 195 6.73 14.87 -21.06
N SER A 196 7.14 14.49 -22.27
CA SER A 196 7.62 15.44 -23.29
C SER A 196 6.53 16.46 -23.66
N SER A 197 5.27 16.02 -23.76
CA SER A 197 4.14 16.92 -24.06
C SER A 197 3.86 17.95 -22.96
N GLN A 198 4.24 17.64 -21.72
CA GLN A 198 4.12 18.52 -20.56
C GLN A 198 5.40 19.33 -20.29
N GLY A 199 6.46 19.11 -21.07
CA GLY A 199 7.76 19.74 -20.86
C GLY A 199 8.46 19.27 -19.58
N LYS A 200 8.16 18.06 -19.08
CA LYS A 200 8.72 17.50 -17.85
C LYS A 200 9.73 16.38 -18.12
N ARG A 201 10.61 16.13 -17.16
CA ARG A 201 11.51 14.97 -17.14
C ARG A 201 11.06 13.88 -16.17
N ALA A 202 11.58 12.66 -16.33
CA ALA A 202 11.26 11.53 -15.46
C ALA A 202 11.70 11.77 -14.01
N GLU A 203 12.86 12.39 -13.80
CA GLU A 203 13.38 12.72 -12.48
C GLU A 203 12.52 13.78 -11.78
N GLU A 204 12.01 14.76 -12.53
CA GLU A 204 11.09 15.79 -12.03
C GLU A 204 9.76 15.16 -11.59
N LEU A 205 9.22 14.23 -12.40
CA LEU A 205 8.01 13.48 -12.06
C LEU A 205 8.21 12.65 -10.79
N GLN A 206 9.34 11.93 -10.68
CA GLN A 206 9.61 11.09 -9.52
C GLN A 206 9.68 11.93 -8.24
N LYS A 207 10.33 13.10 -8.28
CA LYS A 207 10.38 14.03 -7.15
C LYS A 207 8.99 14.56 -6.78
N GLU A 208 8.21 15.00 -7.76
CA GLU A 208 6.83 15.47 -7.56
C GLU A 208 5.96 14.37 -6.94
N TYR A 209 6.08 13.13 -7.43
CA TYR A 209 5.33 11.99 -6.90
C TYR A 209 5.75 11.63 -5.50
N HIS A 210 7.03 11.76 -5.15
CA HIS A 210 7.49 11.57 -3.78
C HIS A 210 6.84 12.58 -2.82
N GLU A 211 6.84 13.88 -3.16
CA GLU A 211 6.20 14.93 -2.36
C GLU A 211 4.68 14.70 -2.23
N ILE A 212 4.02 14.28 -3.32
CA ILE A 212 2.59 13.96 -3.32
C ILE A 212 2.32 12.71 -2.46
N ALA A 213 3.12 11.64 -2.61
CA ALA A 213 2.96 10.39 -1.87
C ALA A 213 3.11 10.62 -0.37
N GLU A 214 4.16 11.34 0.06
CA GLU A 214 4.38 11.69 1.46
C GLU A 214 3.21 12.49 2.03
N ARG A 215 2.73 13.51 1.29
CA ARG A 215 1.57 14.31 1.69
C ARG A 215 0.31 13.47 1.81
N ASN A 216 0.02 12.63 0.82
CA ASN A 216 -1.19 11.81 0.78
C ASN A 216 -1.19 10.76 1.91
N LEU A 217 -0.04 10.12 2.17
CA LEU A 217 0.11 9.17 3.28
C LEU A 217 -0.07 9.88 4.62
N LYS A 218 0.49 11.08 4.78
CA LYS A 218 0.29 11.89 5.98
C LYS A 218 -1.19 12.22 6.20
N ASP A 219 -1.89 12.66 5.15
CA ASP A 219 -3.34 12.91 5.21
C ASP A 219 -4.11 11.66 5.60
N GLU A 220 -3.80 10.53 4.97
CA GLU A 220 -4.42 9.23 5.23
C GLU A 220 -4.29 8.83 6.71
N PHE A 221 -3.09 8.92 7.28
CA PHE A 221 -2.87 8.57 8.68
C PHE A 221 -3.56 9.53 9.66
N ILE A 222 -3.51 10.83 9.39
CA ILE A 222 -4.19 11.84 10.21
C ILE A 222 -5.70 11.63 10.17
N LEU A 223 -6.28 11.46 8.98
CA LEU A 223 -7.71 11.23 8.81
C LEU A 223 -8.15 9.92 9.47
N SER A 224 -7.38 8.85 9.30
CA SER A 224 -7.67 7.56 9.93
C SER A 224 -7.71 7.69 11.47
N GLN A 225 -6.77 8.44 12.04
CA GLN A 225 -6.74 8.67 13.48
C GLN A 225 -7.88 9.60 13.95
N ALA A 226 -8.18 10.66 13.19
CA ALA A 226 -9.29 11.58 13.50
C ALA A 226 -10.64 10.87 13.43
N ALA A 227 -10.83 10.00 12.43
CA ALA A 227 -12.03 9.17 12.30
C ALA A 227 -12.25 8.27 13.52
N ARG A 228 -11.17 7.72 14.09
CA ARG A 228 -11.22 6.91 15.32
C ARG A 228 -11.52 7.75 16.55
N GLU A 229 -10.90 8.92 16.70
CA GLU A 229 -11.14 9.82 17.85
C GLU A 229 -12.59 10.31 17.88
N ILE A 230 -13.12 10.70 16.72
CA ILE A 230 -14.49 11.22 16.56
C ILE A 230 -15.53 10.07 16.53
N GLN A 231 -15.08 8.81 16.44
CA GLN A 231 -15.93 7.62 16.35
C GLN A 231 -16.89 7.71 15.15
N VAL A 232 -16.33 7.98 13.96
CA VAL A 232 -17.12 8.08 12.73
C VAL A 232 -17.64 6.69 12.34
N GLU A 233 -18.94 6.51 12.48
CA GLU A 233 -19.66 5.31 12.06
C GLU A 233 -20.29 5.48 10.67
N VAL A 234 -20.28 4.39 9.90
CA VAL A 234 -20.97 4.30 8.61
C VAL A 234 -22.09 3.28 8.78
N SER A 235 -23.33 3.71 8.53
CA SER A 235 -24.50 2.83 8.64
C SER A 235 -24.66 1.96 7.40
N GLU A 236 -25.28 0.79 7.55
CA GLU A 236 -25.59 -0.09 6.41
C GLU A 236 -26.41 0.62 5.34
N LYS A 237 -27.35 1.49 5.76
CA LYS A 237 -28.16 2.29 4.86
C LYS A 237 -27.32 3.22 3.97
N GLU A 238 -26.30 3.87 4.53
CA GLU A 238 -25.41 4.74 3.74
C GLU A 238 -24.60 3.93 2.71
N ILE A 239 -24.22 2.70 3.06
CA ILE A 239 -23.54 1.78 2.14
C ILE A 239 -24.49 1.38 1.02
N GLU A 240 -25.73 0.99 1.33
CA GLU A 240 -26.75 0.64 0.34
C GLU A 240 -27.07 1.80 -0.61
N GLU A 241 -27.29 3.00 -0.07
CA GLU A 241 -27.53 4.20 -0.87
C GLU A 241 -26.36 4.49 -1.83
N ALA A 242 -25.12 4.30 -1.38
CA ALA A 242 -23.95 4.50 -2.22
C ALA A 242 -23.74 3.38 -3.26
N ILE A 243 -24.16 2.14 -2.96
CA ILE A 243 -24.21 1.04 -3.95
C ILE A 243 -25.25 1.33 -5.03
N GLU A 244 -26.44 1.80 -4.64
CA GLU A 244 -27.51 2.17 -5.59
C GLU A 244 -27.13 3.37 -6.48
N ALA A 245 -26.26 4.26 -5.99
CA ALA A 245 -25.73 5.38 -6.76
C ALA A 245 -24.60 4.99 -7.74
N ALA A 246 -24.25 3.71 -7.86
CA ALA A 246 -23.21 3.25 -8.78
C ALA A 246 -23.59 3.55 -10.26
N PRO A 247 -22.60 3.87 -11.12
CA PRO A 247 -22.87 4.30 -12.50
C PRO A 247 -23.41 3.18 -13.41
N ASP A 248 -23.17 1.92 -13.06
CA ASP A 248 -23.55 0.76 -13.85
C ASP A 248 -23.70 -0.51 -12.99
N GLU A 249 -24.45 -1.49 -13.51
CA GLU A 249 -24.76 -2.75 -12.82
C GLU A 249 -23.52 -3.60 -12.51
N LYS A 250 -22.46 -3.53 -13.33
CA LYS A 250 -21.22 -4.29 -13.06
C LYS A 250 -20.49 -3.70 -11.86
N THR A 251 -20.41 -2.37 -11.77
CA THR A 251 -19.86 -1.68 -10.60
C THR A 251 -20.70 -1.97 -9.36
N LYS A 252 -22.04 -1.94 -9.49
CA LYS A 252 -22.98 -2.26 -8.41
C LYS A 252 -22.76 -3.67 -7.86
N ALA A 253 -22.69 -4.68 -8.74
CA ALA A 253 -22.42 -6.06 -8.35
C ALA A 253 -21.07 -6.20 -7.62
N GLY A 254 -20.02 -5.53 -8.10
CA GLY A 254 -18.71 -5.52 -7.44
C GLY A 254 -18.72 -4.87 -6.05
N LEU A 255 -19.53 -3.83 -5.85
CA LEU A 255 -19.68 -3.15 -4.56
C LEU A 255 -20.54 -3.93 -3.55
N GLN A 256 -21.42 -4.82 -4.01
CA GLN A 256 -22.24 -5.69 -3.15
C GLN A 256 -21.45 -6.83 -2.50
N GLU A 257 -20.35 -7.25 -3.12
CA GLU A 257 -19.43 -8.26 -2.58
C GLU A 257 -18.78 -7.77 -1.27
N PRO A 258 -18.39 -8.68 -0.35
CA PRO A 258 -17.79 -8.29 0.94
C PRO A 258 -16.59 -7.35 0.83
N ARG A 259 -15.74 -7.54 -0.19
CA ARG A 259 -14.59 -6.65 -0.47
C ARG A 259 -15.04 -5.26 -0.95
N GLY A 260 -16.08 -5.22 -1.79
CA GLY A 260 -16.66 -3.99 -2.30
C GLY A 260 -17.31 -3.17 -1.19
N LYS A 261 -18.08 -3.81 -0.31
CA LYS A 261 -18.69 -3.16 0.85
C LYS A 261 -17.64 -2.59 1.80
N ALA A 262 -16.59 -3.35 2.12
CA ALA A 262 -15.51 -2.87 2.99
C ALA A 262 -14.76 -1.66 2.39
N TYR A 263 -14.51 -1.67 1.08
CA TYR A 263 -13.94 -0.51 0.38
C TYR A 263 -14.86 0.71 0.49
N LEU A 264 -16.16 0.53 0.22
CA LEU A 264 -17.12 1.62 0.26
C LEU A 264 -17.29 2.19 1.68
N GLU A 265 -17.27 1.33 2.69
CA GLU A 265 -17.29 1.74 4.09
C GLU A 265 -16.09 2.65 4.42
N ASP A 266 -14.88 2.30 3.99
CA ASP A 266 -13.68 3.12 4.18
C ASP A 266 -13.79 4.49 3.49
N VAL A 267 -14.26 4.51 2.23
CA VAL A 267 -14.50 5.73 1.46
C VAL A 267 -15.52 6.64 2.17
N LEU A 268 -16.64 6.08 2.61
CA LEU A 268 -17.69 6.83 3.31
C LEU A 268 -17.19 7.36 4.65
N ARG A 269 -16.44 6.55 5.41
CA ARG A 269 -15.85 6.96 6.68
C ARG A 269 -14.91 8.14 6.50
N LYS A 270 -14.03 8.09 5.50
CA LYS A 270 -13.12 9.21 5.16
C LYS A 270 -13.91 10.47 4.79
N ARG A 271 -14.93 10.34 3.93
CA ARG A 271 -15.80 11.46 3.54
C ARG A 271 -16.46 12.11 4.76
N LYS A 272 -17.12 11.31 5.61
CA LYS A 272 -17.79 11.79 6.83
C LYS A 272 -16.82 12.44 7.82
N THR A 273 -15.60 11.90 7.92
CA THR A 273 -14.54 12.48 8.76
C THR A 273 -14.18 13.87 8.26
N ILE A 274 -13.93 14.05 6.96
CA ILE A 274 -13.62 15.36 6.37
C ILE A 274 -14.79 16.34 6.59
N GLU A 275 -16.03 15.91 6.36
CA GLU A 275 -17.22 16.75 6.59
C GLU A 275 -17.35 17.19 8.05
N HIS A 276 -17.06 16.30 9.01
CA HIS A 276 -17.03 16.64 10.43
C HIS A 276 -15.93 17.65 10.75
N LEU A 277 -14.73 17.46 10.20
CA LEU A 277 -13.59 18.37 10.41
C LEU A 277 -13.84 19.76 9.81
N ILE A 278 -14.54 19.84 8.66
CA ILE A 278 -14.98 21.10 8.07
C ILE A 278 -15.98 21.79 9.01
N ARG A 279 -17.01 21.10 9.50
CA ARG A 279 -17.99 21.67 10.44
C ARG A 279 -17.34 22.18 11.73
N LEU A 280 -16.38 21.43 12.25
CA LEU A 280 -15.57 21.83 13.39
C LEU A 280 -14.76 23.11 13.11
N ALA A 281 -14.19 23.24 11.92
CA ALA A 281 -13.45 24.43 11.49
C ALA A 281 -14.39 25.64 11.33
N GLU A 282 -15.61 25.44 10.83
CA GLU A 282 -16.64 26.47 10.68
C GLU A 282 -17.27 26.89 12.02
N GLY A 283 -16.98 26.17 13.11
CA GLY A 283 -17.57 26.42 14.43
C GLY A 283 -19.05 26.06 14.53
N THR A 284 -19.56 25.25 13.59
CA THR A 284 -20.97 24.82 13.57
C THR A 284 -21.25 23.63 14.49
N GLU A 285 -20.20 23.04 15.08
CA GLU A 285 -20.31 22.08 16.18
C GLU A 285 -20.30 22.77 17.55
N ASN A 286 -21.46 23.24 18.00
CA ASN A 286 -21.66 23.60 19.39
C ASN A 286 -21.89 22.33 20.24
N SER A 287 -21.03 22.15 21.24
CA SER A 287 -21.24 21.46 22.53
C SER A 287 -22.16 20.22 22.54
N LYS A 288 -21.57 19.03 22.66
CA LYS A 288 -22.15 18.04 23.58
C LYS A 288 -21.33 18.09 24.87
N SER A 289 -21.93 18.73 25.87
CA SER A 289 -21.70 18.41 27.29
C SER A 289 -22.32 17.05 27.60
#